data_AF-A0A2N3E8J5-F1
#
_entry.id   AF-A0A2N3E8J5-F1
#
_cell.length_a   1.000
_cell.length_b   1.000
_cell.length_c   1.000
_cell.angle_alpha   90.00
_cell.angle_beta   90.00
_cell.angle_gamma   90.00
#
_symmetry.space_group_name_H-M   'P 1'
#
loop_
_entity.id
_entity.type
_entity.pdbx_description
1 polymer ?
#
loop_
_entity_poly.entity_id
_entity_poly.type
_entity_poly.pdbx_seq_one_letter_code
_entity_poly.pdbx_strand_id
1 'polypeptide(L)'
;MEALLILQEGMLLDQLLYAAGLIGTATADEGVDAPSQGVAVTTLTSPEAVKALAPEWRALEARAAASATAFQACDLHLVWARHFCDADTSLRVVTLRKNGRLVLVWPLAVSRRAFGCVASWAGDPIGQYGDVIVEAGPERDRWIEA
;
A
#
# COMPACT_ATOMS: atom_id res chain seq x y z
N MET A 1 12.55 -36.99 -0.65
CA MET A 1 11.76 -36.36 0.43
C MET A 1 12.62 -35.26 1.06
N GLU A 2 12.99 -34.27 0.24
CA GLU A 2 13.99 -33.22 0.56
C GLU A 2 13.56 -31.91 -0.12
N ALA A 3 13.00 -31.97 -1.33
CA ALA A 3 12.47 -30.82 -2.07
C ALA A 3 11.27 -30.11 -1.41
N LEU A 4 10.53 -30.76 -0.51
CA LEU A 4 9.39 -30.15 0.18
C LEU A 4 9.81 -29.26 1.36
N LEU A 5 11.01 -29.49 1.93
CA LEU A 5 11.55 -28.72 3.05
C LEU A 5 12.14 -27.39 2.58
N ILE A 6 12.80 -27.37 1.42
CA ILE A 6 13.43 -26.16 0.85
C ILE A 6 12.38 -25.11 0.44
N LEU A 7 11.19 -25.55 0.01
CA LEU A 7 10.10 -24.62 -0.37
C LEU A 7 9.46 -23.94 0.86
N GLN A 8 9.44 -24.61 2.02
CA GLN A 8 8.94 -24.02 3.26
C GLN A 8 9.93 -23.03 3.89
N GLU A 9 11.24 -23.25 3.73
CA GLU A 9 12.27 -22.38 4.29
C GLU A 9 12.42 -21.06 3.50
N GLY A 10 12.31 -21.10 2.17
CA GLY A 10 12.35 -19.89 1.34
C GLY A 10 11.19 -18.93 1.63
N MET A 11 10.01 -19.47 1.93
CA MET A 11 8.81 -18.67 2.27
C MET A 11 8.88 -18.03 3.66
N LEU A 12 9.70 -18.59 4.56
CA LEU A 12 9.87 -18.11 5.94
C LEU A 12 10.92 -17.00 6.06
N LEU A 13 11.99 -17.04 5.24
CA LEU A 13 13.02 -15.99 5.23
C LEU A 13 12.53 -14.68 4.62
N ASP A 14 11.71 -14.72 3.57
CA ASP A 14 11.15 -13.50 2.97
C ASP A 14 10.23 -12.77 3.97
N GLN A 15 9.48 -13.48 4.82
CA GLN A 15 8.63 -12.86 5.85
C GLN A 15 9.43 -12.20 6.98
N LEU A 16 10.63 -12.71 7.29
CA LEU A 16 11.48 -12.13 8.33
C LEU A 16 12.14 -10.83 7.88
N LEU A 17 12.42 -10.67 6.58
CA LEU A 17 12.93 -9.40 6.04
C LEU A 17 11.87 -8.29 6.12
N TYR A 18 10.58 -8.61 5.94
CA TYR A 18 9.49 -7.66 6.17
C TYR A 18 9.28 -7.32 7.66
N ALA A 19 9.55 -8.27 8.57
CA ALA A 19 9.39 -8.06 10.01
C ALA A 19 10.50 -7.19 10.64
N ALA A 20 11.68 -7.10 10.02
CA ALA A 20 12.78 -6.28 10.54
C ALA A 20 12.54 -4.76 10.42
N GLY A 21 11.61 -4.33 9.56
CA GLY A 21 11.13 -2.94 9.52
C GLY A 21 10.15 -2.59 10.65
N LEU A 22 9.76 -3.56 11.48
CA LEU A 22 8.68 -3.44 12.46
C LEU A 22 9.15 -3.12 13.89
N ILE A 23 10.42 -2.73 14.08
CA ILE A 23 10.90 -2.17 15.35
C ILE A 23 10.94 -0.64 15.21
N GLY A 24 9.75 -0.04 15.17
CA GLY A 24 9.60 1.41 15.15
C GLY A 24 8.13 1.80 15.09
N THR A 25 7.61 2.27 16.23
CA THR A 25 6.30 2.95 16.40
C THR A 25 5.04 2.08 16.43
N ALA A 26 5.03 1.12 17.37
CA ALA A 26 3.79 0.81 18.09
C ALA A 26 3.51 1.92 19.12
N THR A 27 3.08 3.08 18.65
CA THR A 27 2.32 4.06 19.43
C THR A 27 1.19 4.54 18.54
N ALA A 28 -0.04 4.35 19.00
CA ALA A 28 -1.15 5.17 18.53
C ALA A 28 -0.79 6.61 18.86
N ASP A 29 -0.28 7.32 17.87
CA ASP A 29 -0.13 8.77 17.89
C ASP A 29 -0.45 9.26 16.49
N GLU A 30 -1.30 10.27 16.39
CA GLU A 30 -1.53 11.02 15.16
C GLU A 30 -0.25 11.81 14.86
N GLY A 31 0.77 11.11 14.35
CA GLY A 31 2.01 11.70 13.88
C GLY A 31 1.79 12.45 12.58
N VAL A 32 1.19 13.65 12.68
CA VAL A 32 1.24 14.65 11.63
C VAL A 32 2.69 15.14 11.57
N ASP A 33 3.45 14.59 10.63
CA ASP A 33 4.72 15.19 10.23
C ASP A 33 4.44 16.64 9.80
N ALA A 34 5.23 17.58 10.33
CA ALA A 34 5.03 18.99 10.10
C ALA A 34 4.95 19.26 8.58
N PRO A 35 3.95 20.01 8.09
CA PRO A 35 3.78 20.22 6.66
C PRO A 35 5.01 20.94 6.12
N SER A 36 5.89 20.19 5.44
CA SER A 36 6.79 20.78 4.46
C SER A 36 5.89 21.49 3.47
N GLN A 37 5.99 22.83 3.39
CA GLN A 37 5.01 23.73 2.79
C GLN A 37 4.41 23.15 1.49
N GLY A 38 3.20 22.59 1.57
CA GLY A 38 2.46 22.04 0.45
C GLY A 38 2.44 20.51 0.28
N VAL A 39 3.07 19.67 1.11
CA VAL A 39 2.97 18.20 1.02
C VAL A 39 2.35 17.60 2.28
N ALA A 40 1.45 16.62 2.10
CA ALA A 40 0.82 15.87 3.18
C ALA A 40 0.76 14.38 2.84
N VAL A 41 1.18 13.53 3.77
CA VAL A 41 1.05 12.07 3.70
C VAL A 41 -0.07 11.63 4.64
N THR A 42 -0.93 10.72 4.18
CA THR A 42 -2.05 10.22 5.00
C THR A 42 -2.33 8.76 4.71
N THR A 43 -2.51 7.96 5.75
CA THR A 43 -2.90 6.56 5.65
C THR A 43 -4.40 6.42 5.89
N LEU A 44 -5.13 5.98 4.88
CA LEU A 44 -6.54 5.62 4.99
C LEU A 44 -6.67 4.21 5.55
N THR A 45 -7.44 4.08 6.62
CA THR A 45 -7.52 2.85 7.42
C THR A 45 -8.90 2.20 7.42
N SER A 46 -9.94 2.93 7.00
CA SER A 46 -11.31 2.43 6.92
C SER A 46 -11.74 2.15 5.47
N PRO A 47 -12.55 1.10 5.25
CA PRO A 47 -13.10 0.81 3.92
C PRO A 47 -13.87 1.98 3.31
N GLU A 48 -14.58 2.75 4.12
CA GLU A 48 -15.38 3.91 3.70
C GLU A 48 -14.48 5.04 3.19
N ALA A 49 -13.37 5.31 3.87
CA ALA A 49 -12.42 6.33 3.46
C ALA A 49 -11.73 5.94 2.14
N VAL A 50 -11.34 4.67 2.00
CA VAL A 50 -10.74 4.16 0.75
C VAL A 50 -11.75 4.25 -0.41
N LYS A 51 -13.01 3.89 -0.16
CA LYS A 51 -14.07 4.03 -1.18
C LYS A 51 -14.33 5.48 -1.57
N ALA A 52 -14.26 6.41 -0.62
CA ALA A 52 -14.41 7.84 -0.88
C ALA A 52 -13.25 8.41 -1.73
N LEU A 53 -12.05 7.83 -1.64
CA LEU A 53 -10.88 8.20 -2.46
C LEU A 53 -11.03 7.80 -3.95
N ALA A 54 -11.93 6.87 -4.27
CA ALA A 54 -11.99 6.25 -5.59
C ALA A 54 -12.07 7.22 -6.79
N PRO A 55 -12.83 8.34 -6.76
CA PRO A 55 -12.82 9.30 -7.85
C PRO A 55 -11.45 9.94 -8.07
N GLU A 56 -10.74 10.32 -7.00
CA GLU A 56 -9.41 10.93 -7.07
C GLU A 56 -8.33 9.94 -7.49
N TRP A 57 -8.44 8.69 -7.01
CA TRP A 57 -7.54 7.60 -7.41
C TRP A 57 -7.68 7.29 -8.90
N ARG A 58 -8.89 7.07 -9.42
CA ARG A 58 -9.09 6.86 -10.87
C ARG A 58 -8.58 8.04 -11.70
N ALA A 59 -8.76 9.27 -11.22
CA ALA A 59 -8.19 10.43 -11.87
C ALA A 59 -6.64 10.40 -11.85
N LEU A 60 -6.02 9.90 -10.77
CA LEU A 60 -4.56 9.75 -10.67
C LEU A 60 -4.04 8.72 -11.67
N GLU A 61 -4.72 7.61 -11.84
CA GLU A 61 -4.36 6.58 -12.83
C GLU A 61 -4.30 7.16 -14.24
N ALA A 62 -5.28 7.98 -14.62
CA ALA A 62 -5.33 8.60 -15.95
C ALA A 62 -4.14 9.53 -16.27
N ARG A 63 -3.40 9.97 -15.25
CA ARG A 63 -2.22 10.87 -15.36
C ARG A 63 -0.94 10.24 -14.82
N ALA A 64 -1.01 9.01 -14.32
CA ALA A 64 0.14 8.29 -13.82
C ALA A 64 1.06 7.92 -14.98
N ALA A 65 2.34 7.71 -14.68
CA ALA A 65 3.26 7.18 -15.68
C ALA A 65 2.79 5.78 -16.12
N ALA A 66 3.10 5.39 -17.36
CA ALA A 66 2.70 4.12 -17.97
C ALA A 66 3.19 2.85 -17.22
N SER A 67 3.91 3.00 -16.11
CA SER A 67 4.34 1.91 -15.23
C SER A 67 3.22 1.36 -14.33
N ALA A 68 2.09 2.06 -14.18
CA ALA A 68 0.95 1.52 -13.46
C ALA A 68 0.33 0.36 -14.26
N THR A 69 0.59 -0.88 -13.83
CA THR A 69 -0.03 -2.05 -14.47
C THR A 69 -1.51 -2.11 -14.10
N ALA A 70 -2.29 -2.92 -14.82
CA ALA A 70 -3.70 -3.15 -14.48
C ALA A 70 -3.90 -3.65 -13.04
N PHE A 71 -2.85 -4.21 -12.41
CA PHE A 71 -2.87 -4.68 -11.04
C PHE A 71 -2.90 -3.55 -10.00
N GLN A 72 -2.56 -2.32 -10.38
CA GLN A 72 -2.64 -1.14 -9.51
C GLN A 72 -3.99 -0.40 -9.60
N ALA A 73 -4.90 -0.84 -10.47
CA ALA A 73 -6.17 -0.16 -10.67
C ALA A 73 -7.01 -0.11 -9.38
N CYS A 74 -7.66 1.03 -9.16
CA CYS A 74 -8.54 1.32 -8.03
C CYS A 74 -9.66 0.29 -7.96
N ASP A 75 -10.30 0.02 -9.10
CA ASP A 75 -11.41 -0.92 -9.17
C ASP A 75 -10.98 -2.35 -8.84
N LEU A 76 -9.77 -2.76 -9.23
CA LEU A 76 -9.23 -4.06 -8.84
C LEU A 76 -9.05 -4.12 -7.32
N HIS A 77 -8.46 -3.09 -6.71
CA HIS A 77 -8.23 -3.05 -5.26
C HIS A 77 -9.53 -3.02 -4.45
N LEU A 78 -10.55 -2.30 -4.92
CA LEU A 78 -11.86 -2.26 -4.26
C LEU A 78 -12.57 -3.61 -4.34
N VAL A 79 -12.52 -4.28 -5.50
CA VAL A 79 -13.06 -5.64 -5.66
C VAL A 79 -12.27 -6.63 -4.81
N TRP A 80 -10.94 -6.55 -4.84
CA TRP A 80 -10.06 -7.39 -4.03
C TRP A 80 -10.39 -7.24 -2.54
N ALA A 81 -10.48 -6.01 -2.02
CA ALA A 81 -10.79 -5.78 -0.62
C ALA A 81 -12.14 -6.37 -0.22
N ARG A 82 -13.15 -6.30 -1.10
CA ARG A 82 -14.45 -6.92 -0.86
C ARG A 82 -14.38 -8.45 -0.69
N HIS A 83 -13.42 -9.11 -1.34
CA HIS A 83 -13.32 -10.57 -1.37
C HIS A 83 -12.26 -11.15 -0.42
N PHE A 84 -11.21 -10.39 -0.12
CA PHE A 84 -10.03 -10.89 0.60
C PHE A 84 -9.74 -10.15 1.91
N CYS A 85 -10.42 -9.03 2.21
CA CYS A 85 -10.37 -8.46 3.55
C CYS A 85 -11.37 -9.13 4.48
N ASP A 86 -10.97 -9.28 5.74
CA ASP A 86 -11.75 -9.91 6.80
C ASP A 86 -11.41 -9.27 8.16
N ALA A 87 -11.67 -9.97 9.27
CA ALA A 87 -11.40 -9.46 10.62
C ALA A 87 -9.90 -9.23 10.91
N ASP A 88 -9.03 -9.95 10.20
CA ASP A 88 -7.58 -9.92 10.39
C ASP A 88 -6.85 -9.28 9.22
N THR A 89 -7.46 -9.20 8.03
CA THR A 89 -6.86 -8.61 6.83
C THR A 89 -7.63 -7.36 6.41
N SER A 90 -6.93 -6.23 6.28
CA SER A 90 -7.54 -4.96 5.85
C SER A 90 -6.76 -4.29 4.74
N LEU A 91 -7.47 -3.65 3.80
CA LEU A 91 -6.87 -2.73 2.84
C LEU A 91 -6.52 -1.41 3.55
N ARG A 92 -5.25 -1.03 3.50
CA ARG A 92 -4.74 0.28 3.88
C ARG A 92 -4.25 1.00 2.64
N VAL A 93 -4.49 2.30 2.56
CA VAL A 93 -4.03 3.09 1.42
C VAL A 93 -3.24 4.29 1.92
N VAL A 94 -1.95 4.32 1.63
CA VAL A 94 -1.11 5.50 1.88
C VAL A 94 -1.28 6.44 0.70
N THR A 95 -1.47 7.73 0.99
CA THR A 95 -1.66 8.78 0.00
C THR A 95 -0.65 9.88 0.21
N LEU A 96 -0.15 10.45 -0.87
CA LEU A 96 0.60 11.70 -0.85
C LEU A 96 -0.18 12.76 -1.60
N ARG A 97 -0.38 13.91 -0.97
CA ARG A 97 -1.00 15.09 -1.55
C ARG A 97 0.01 16.21 -1.66
N LYS A 98 0.06 16.87 -2.81
CA LYS A 98 0.78 18.12 -3.03
C LYS A 98 -0.23 19.23 -3.30
N ASN A 99 -0.20 20.29 -2.49
CA ASN A 99 -1.13 21.42 -2.52
C ASN A 99 -2.60 20.96 -2.54
N GLY A 100 -2.93 19.99 -1.70
CA GLY A 100 -4.27 19.38 -1.59
C GLY A 100 -4.61 18.37 -2.69
N ARG A 101 -3.81 18.26 -3.75
CA ARG A 101 -4.06 17.35 -4.88
C ARG A 101 -3.34 16.01 -4.69
N LEU A 102 -4.05 14.91 -4.90
CA LEU A 102 -3.49 13.55 -4.81
C LEU A 102 -2.44 13.32 -5.91
N VAL A 103 -1.23 12.94 -5.53
CA VAL A 103 -0.11 12.68 -6.46
C VAL A 103 0.49 11.29 -6.31
N LEU A 104 0.23 10.59 -5.20
CA LEU A 104 0.62 9.20 -5.00
C LEU A 104 -0.44 8.41 -4.26
N VAL A 105 -0.62 7.15 -4.65
CA VAL A 105 -1.40 6.13 -3.95
C VAL A 105 -0.57 4.86 -3.81
N TRP A 106 -0.46 4.35 -2.59
CA TRP A 106 0.17 3.07 -2.28
C TRP A 106 -0.82 2.16 -1.53
N PRO A 107 -1.38 1.16 -2.21
CA PRO A 107 -2.30 0.21 -1.61
C PRO A 107 -1.55 -0.96 -0.95
N LEU A 108 -1.93 -1.26 0.29
CA LEU A 108 -1.31 -2.27 1.15
C LEU A 108 -2.37 -3.19 1.76
N ALA A 109 -2.09 -4.48 1.80
CA ALA A 109 -2.82 -5.42 2.65
C ALA A 109 -2.12 -5.47 4.01
N VAL A 110 -2.86 -5.21 5.09
CA VAL A 110 -2.34 -5.35 6.45
C VAL A 110 -3.04 -6.52 7.11
N SER A 111 -2.28 -7.56 7.42
CA SER A 111 -2.74 -8.78 8.09
C SER A 111 -2.31 -8.79 9.55
N ARG A 112 -3.26 -8.95 10.47
CA ARG A 112 -2.99 -9.22 11.88
C ARG A 112 -2.51 -10.66 12.03
N ARG A 113 -1.41 -10.82 12.76
CA ARG A 113 -0.79 -12.08 13.13
C ARG A 113 -0.70 -12.15 14.66
N ALA A 114 -0.36 -13.31 15.20
CA ALA A 114 -0.28 -13.52 16.65
C ALA A 114 0.65 -12.53 17.38
N PHE A 115 1.68 -12.00 16.71
CA PHE A 115 2.69 -11.13 17.30
C PHE A 115 2.76 -9.72 16.69
N GLY A 116 1.74 -9.30 15.94
CA GLY A 116 1.73 -7.97 15.34
C GLY A 116 0.94 -7.90 14.05
N CYS A 117 1.22 -6.89 13.24
CA CYS A 117 0.63 -6.73 11.91
C CYS A 117 1.74 -6.80 10.86
N VAL A 118 1.44 -7.44 9.73
CA VAL A 118 2.34 -7.51 8.57
C VAL A 118 1.68 -6.76 7.43
N ALA A 119 2.39 -5.79 6.86
CA ALA A 119 1.99 -5.11 5.64
C ALA A 119 2.61 -5.82 4.43
N SER A 120 1.80 -6.06 3.41
CA SER A 120 2.22 -6.60 2.11
C SER A 120 1.54 -5.82 0.99
N TRP A 121 1.95 -6.07 -0.26
CA TRP A 121 1.24 -5.54 -1.42
C TRP A 121 -0.22 -6.02 -1.41
N ALA A 122 -1.15 -5.09 -1.64
CA ALA A 122 -2.54 -5.47 -1.86
C ALA A 122 -2.71 -6.11 -3.23
N GLY A 123 -3.70 -6.99 -3.35
CA GLY A 123 -4.04 -7.67 -4.60
C GLY A 123 -3.76 -9.18 -4.60
N ASP A 124 -2.83 -9.68 -3.77
CA ASP A 124 -2.54 -11.11 -3.66
C ASP A 124 -3.81 -11.94 -3.31
N PRO A 125 -4.05 -13.10 -3.94
CA PRO A 125 -3.22 -13.82 -4.91
C PRO A 125 -3.44 -13.45 -6.39
N ILE A 126 -4.25 -12.42 -6.66
CA ILE A 126 -4.66 -12.05 -8.03
C ILE A 126 -3.72 -11.01 -8.64
N GLY A 127 -3.32 -10.03 -7.84
CA GLY A 127 -2.38 -8.98 -8.20
C GLY A 127 -1.01 -9.57 -8.46
N GLN A 128 -0.44 -9.26 -9.62
CA GLN A 128 0.95 -9.55 -9.93
C GLN A 128 1.71 -8.23 -9.98
N TYR A 129 2.95 -8.23 -9.49
CA TYR A 129 3.81 -7.04 -9.43
C TYR A 129 3.24 -5.92 -8.54
N GLY A 130 3.76 -5.81 -7.31
CA GLY A 130 3.44 -4.69 -6.42
C GLY A 130 4.12 -3.40 -6.88
N ASP A 131 3.39 -2.30 -6.95
CA ASP A 131 3.89 -0.97 -7.29
C ASP A 131 2.98 0.12 -6.68
N VAL A 132 3.47 1.35 -6.67
CA VAL A 132 2.73 2.55 -6.30
C VAL A 132 2.19 3.26 -7.54
N ILE A 133 1.02 3.88 -7.42
CA ILE A 133 0.51 4.79 -8.45
C ILE A 133 1.04 6.17 -8.13
N VAL A 134 1.88 6.72 -8.99
CA VAL A 134 2.44 8.06 -8.84
C VAL A 134 2.22 8.88 -10.10
N GLU A 135 1.95 10.16 -9.91
CA GLU A 135 1.81 11.12 -11.01
C GLU A 135 3.08 11.16 -11.87
N ALA A 136 2.92 11.14 -13.19
CA ALA A 136 4.03 11.34 -14.11
C ALA A 136 4.58 12.76 -13.99
N GLY A 137 5.90 12.91 -13.97
CA GLY A 137 6.54 14.21 -13.96
C GLY A 137 7.94 14.19 -13.37
N PRO A 138 8.63 15.35 -13.36
CA PRO A 138 10.01 15.47 -12.88
C PRO A 138 10.17 15.19 -11.37
N GLU A 139 9.09 15.24 -10.60
CA GLU A 139 9.10 14.98 -9.16
C GLU A 139 8.78 13.52 -8.81
N ARG A 140 8.51 12.65 -9.80
CA ARG A 140 8.09 11.26 -9.58
C ARG A 140 9.05 10.52 -8.65
N ASP A 141 10.33 10.52 -8.99
CA ASP A 141 11.32 9.73 -8.27
C ASP A 141 11.52 10.27 -6.85
N ARG A 142 11.39 11.59 -6.66
CA ARG A 142 11.34 12.20 -5.33
C ARG A 142 10.18 11.68 -4.48
N TRP A 143 9.04 11.32 -5.06
CA TRP A 143 7.91 10.77 -4.29
C TRP A 143 8.07 9.29 -3.93
N ILE A 144 8.92 8.56 -4.66
CA ILE A 144 9.16 7.13 -4.43
C ILE A 144 10.36 6.92 -3.51
N GLU A 145 11.41 7.73 -3.65
CA GLU A 145 12.69 7.56 -2.94
C GLU A 145 12.80 8.37 -1.64
N ALA A 146 11.81 9.22 -1.32
CA ALA A 146 11.78 10.02 -0.08
C ALA A 146 11.41 9.18 1.14
#